data_AF-A0A849A5I4-F1
#
_entry.id   AF-A0A849A5I4-F1
#
_cell.length_a   1.000
_cell.length_b   1.000
_cell.length_c   1.000
_cell.angle_alpha   90.00
_cell.angle_beta   90.00
_cell.angle_gamma   90.00
#
_symmetry.space_group_name_H-M   'P 1'
#
loop_
_entity.id
_entity.type
_entity.pdbx_description
1 polymer ?
#
loop_
_entity_poly.entity_id
_entity_poly.type
_entity_poly.pdbx_seq_one_letter_code
_entity_poly.pdbx_strand_id
1 'polypeptide(L)'
;MIIDLPSTTSAAVNKAMVDLRERGGTVAVGRVLTLVIVTDEDATEAPIDAANAASFEHPCRVIVVAKGSKRGAARMDAQIRVGGDAGASEVIVMRLFGPMADQGASVVVPLLLADAPVVAWWPGQAPADPSADPIGSLAQRRITDVAAAKRPLTALIERRKAYEPGDTDLAWTRLTAWRGVLAAALDQPPHDKVISAVVTGGPDSASADLMAGWLAQRLKCPVQRAEKGRAGSGLYSVVLNRRSGAIVLQRPDGKTAELIMEHQPERTLALPRRPLRDILSEELRRLDADDVYADVLIKGLPLVSDKPLPAKVSRSRVSRATGRPRSATSSRRVSGVVESVDELDTDIEVPQTGDGTSTDRIVDSPDRTTVRRRAVRASTGRSRSAATTGTAARKSRRATASTRSAGSASPKAASPKAASRKAGSSKAGSSKGSPASASSADKRKSDTAAKRGGSTKSKTGTAKRSTK
;
A
#
# COMPACT_ATOMS: atom_id res chain seq x y z
N MET A 1 -18.33 7.70 15.58
CA MET A 1 -18.00 8.63 16.67
C MET A 1 -16.51 8.89 16.70
N ILE A 2 -16.12 10.15 16.95
CA ILE A 2 -14.73 10.58 17.11
C ILE A 2 -14.54 11.16 18.52
N ILE A 3 -13.39 10.88 19.15
CA ILE A 3 -12.98 11.41 20.46
C ILE A 3 -11.56 11.96 20.33
N ASP A 4 -11.39 13.27 20.51
CA ASP A 4 -10.09 13.94 20.47
C ASP A 4 -9.45 14.02 21.86
N LEU A 5 -8.14 13.76 21.92
CA LEU A 5 -7.31 13.70 23.12
C LEU A 5 -6.05 14.56 22.89
N PRO A 6 -6.14 15.91 22.97
CA PRO A 6 -4.99 16.80 22.80
C PRO A 6 -4.00 16.67 23.96
N SER A 7 -2.70 16.81 23.68
CA SER A 7 -1.59 16.80 24.66
C SER A 7 -1.62 15.61 25.61
N THR A 8 -1.72 14.40 25.05
CA THR A 8 -2.03 13.14 25.74
C THR A 8 -0.85 12.16 25.78
N THR A 9 -1.06 10.99 26.39
CA THR A 9 -0.07 9.90 26.51
C THR A 9 -0.68 8.57 26.06
N SER A 10 0.15 7.59 25.65
CA SER A 10 -0.37 6.26 25.24
C SER A 10 -1.14 5.55 26.34
N ALA A 11 -0.81 5.80 27.62
CA ALA A 11 -1.57 5.30 28.77
C ALA A 11 -2.97 5.92 28.86
N ALA A 12 -3.11 7.23 28.63
CA ALA A 12 -4.40 7.91 28.60
C ALA A 12 -5.24 7.49 27.37
N VAL A 13 -4.61 7.28 26.21
CA VAL A 13 -5.26 6.71 25.02
C VAL A 13 -5.75 5.29 25.29
N ASN A 14 -4.91 4.42 25.86
CA ASN A 14 -5.31 3.04 26.16
C ASN A 14 -6.44 2.99 27.21
N LYS A 15 -6.41 3.86 28.23
CA LYS A 15 -7.53 4.01 29.16
C LYS A 15 -8.82 4.40 28.43
N ALA A 16 -8.78 5.43 27.58
CA ALA A 16 -9.94 5.86 26.80
C ALA A 16 -10.49 4.73 25.90
N MET A 17 -9.62 3.85 25.36
CA MET A 17 -10.04 2.66 24.62
C MET A 17 -10.73 1.59 25.49
N VAL A 18 -10.37 1.47 26.78
CA VAL A 18 -11.04 0.56 27.74
C VAL A 18 -12.40 1.14 28.15
N ASP A 19 -12.42 2.39 28.66
CA ASP A 19 -13.61 3.15 29.01
C ASP A 19 -14.67 3.10 27.88
N LEU A 20 -14.24 3.19 26.62
CA LEU A 20 -15.11 3.19 25.45
C LEU A 20 -15.77 1.82 25.16
N ARG A 21 -15.09 0.71 25.43
CA ARG A 21 -15.67 -0.64 25.28
C ARG A 21 -16.68 -0.94 26.37
N GLU A 22 -16.34 -0.61 27.62
CA GLU A 22 -17.22 -0.78 28.77
C GLU A 22 -18.53 -0.01 28.60
N ARG A 23 -18.45 1.26 28.17
CA ARG A 23 -19.63 2.10 27.91
C ARG A 23 -20.38 1.74 26.63
N GLY A 24 -19.67 1.27 25.61
CA GLY A 24 -20.23 1.01 24.28
C GLY A 24 -21.06 -0.27 24.19
N GLY A 25 -20.96 -1.18 25.18
CA GLY A 25 -21.58 -2.51 25.11
C GLY A 25 -21.05 -3.36 23.95
N THR A 26 -19.92 -2.95 23.34
CA THR A 26 -19.39 -3.56 22.13
C THR A 26 -18.75 -4.89 22.46
N VAL A 27 -19.48 -5.96 22.11
CA VAL A 27 -18.96 -7.34 22.04
C VAL A 27 -17.58 -7.31 21.40
N ALA A 28 -16.62 -8.02 22.01
CA ALA A 28 -15.25 -8.06 21.53
C ALA A 28 -15.19 -8.62 20.10
N VAL A 29 -15.17 -7.73 19.11
CA VAL A 29 -14.86 -8.07 17.72
C VAL A 29 -13.54 -8.82 17.73
N GLY A 30 -13.54 -10.05 17.22
CA GLY A 30 -12.36 -10.91 17.15
C GLY A 30 -11.33 -10.29 16.22
N ARG A 31 -10.41 -9.49 16.77
CA ARG A 31 -9.37 -8.80 15.99
C ARG A 31 -8.30 -9.81 15.59
N VAL A 32 -8.11 -9.98 14.29
CA VAL A 32 -7.15 -10.94 13.73
C VAL A 32 -5.75 -10.34 13.53
N LEU A 33 -5.60 -9.01 13.59
CA LEU A 33 -4.31 -8.31 13.51
C LEU A 33 -4.38 -6.88 14.07
N THR A 34 -3.21 -6.27 14.28
CA THR A 34 -3.01 -4.83 14.50
C THR A 34 -2.29 -4.23 13.29
N LEU A 35 -2.92 -3.27 12.60
CA LEU A 35 -2.33 -2.56 11.45
C LEU A 35 -1.77 -1.21 11.91
N VAL A 36 -0.45 -1.05 11.85
CA VAL A 36 0.27 0.17 12.20
C VAL A 36 0.63 0.93 10.93
N ILE A 37 -0.08 2.02 10.66
CA ILE A 37 0.15 2.90 9.50
C ILE A 37 1.13 4.00 9.90
N VAL A 38 2.20 4.21 9.13
CA VAL A 38 3.22 5.22 9.41
C VAL A 38 3.30 6.21 8.26
N THR A 39 2.85 7.44 8.48
CA THR A 39 2.66 8.46 7.44
C THR A 39 2.94 9.87 7.97
N ASP A 40 3.03 10.86 7.08
CA ASP A 40 3.13 12.28 7.45
C ASP A 40 1.76 12.81 7.93
N GLU A 41 1.74 13.83 8.79
CA GLU A 41 0.51 14.36 9.42
C GLU A 41 -0.59 14.77 8.43
N ASP A 42 -0.21 15.40 7.31
CA ASP A 42 -1.12 15.85 6.26
C ASP A 42 -1.63 14.70 5.35
N ALA A 43 -1.17 13.47 5.57
CA ALA A 43 -1.36 12.32 4.69
C ALA A 43 -1.99 11.10 5.42
N THR A 44 -2.89 11.35 6.38
CA THR A 44 -3.53 10.30 7.21
C THR A 44 -4.79 9.68 6.62
N GLU A 45 -5.66 10.47 5.98
CA GLU A 45 -7.05 10.05 5.73
C GLU A 45 -7.17 8.96 4.65
N ALA A 46 -6.52 9.09 3.48
CA ALA A 46 -6.61 8.06 2.44
C ALA A 46 -6.05 6.67 2.86
N PRO A 47 -4.97 6.59 3.66
CA PRO A 47 -4.58 5.34 4.33
C PRO A 47 -5.62 4.81 5.35
N ILE A 48 -6.27 5.70 6.12
CA ILE A 48 -7.35 5.31 7.05
C ILE A 48 -8.55 4.75 6.27
N ASP A 49 -8.98 5.37 5.18
CA ASP A 49 -10.08 4.88 4.34
C ASP A 49 -9.76 3.51 3.74
N ALA A 50 -8.52 3.30 3.29
CA ALA A 50 -8.08 2.01 2.78
C ALA A 50 -8.09 0.91 3.87
N ALA A 51 -7.63 1.24 5.09
CA ALA A 51 -7.65 0.33 6.23
C ALA A 51 -9.07 0.04 6.74
N ASN A 52 -9.92 1.05 6.85
CA ASN A 52 -11.34 0.91 7.19
C ASN A 52 -12.06 0.00 6.18
N ALA A 53 -11.79 0.15 4.89
CA ALA A 53 -12.35 -0.72 3.86
C ALA A 53 -11.80 -2.16 3.93
N ALA A 54 -10.50 -2.35 4.17
CA ALA A 54 -9.92 -3.68 4.36
C ALA A 54 -10.40 -4.36 5.67
N SER A 55 -10.80 -3.59 6.69
CA SER A 55 -11.25 -4.13 7.99
C SER A 55 -12.51 -5.00 7.91
N PHE A 56 -13.33 -4.85 6.86
CA PHE A 56 -14.49 -5.70 6.61
C PHE A 56 -14.10 -7.14 6.22
N GLU A 57 -12.93 -7.34 5.61
CA GLU A 57 -12.36 -8.67 5.34
C GLU A 57 -11.39 -9.09 6.46
N HIS A 58 -10.70 -8.13 7.09
CA HIS A 58 -9.66 -8.35 8.10
C HIS A 58 -9.91 -7.52 9.38
N PRO A 59 -10.84 -7.94 10.26
CA PRO A 59 -11.18 -7.19 11.48
C PRO A 59 -9.95 -6.91 12.34
N CYS A 60 -9.58 -5.63 12.48
CA CYS A 60 -8.29 -5.25 13.05
C CYS A 60 -8.38 -4.00 13.95
N ARG A 61 -7.34 -3.78 14.75
CA ARG A 61 -7.06 -2.46 15.34
C ARG A 61 -6.15 -1.69 14.37
N VAL A 62 -6.55 -0.48 13.99
CA VAL A 62 -5.74 0.42 13.15
C VAL A 62 -5.08 1.46 14.06
N ILE A 63 -3.76 1.60 13.97
CA ILE A 63 -2.97 2.57 14.73
C ILE A 63 -2.21 3.43 13.71
N VAL A 64 -2.48 4.73 13.67
CA VAL A 64 -1.84 5.64 12.72
C VAL A 64 -0.82 6.49 13.45
N VAL A 65 0.46 6.27 13.15
CA VAL A 65 1.58 7.11 13.57
C VAL A 65 1.75 8.23 12.54
N ALA A 66 1.15 9.37 12.83
CA ALA A 66 1.17 10.56 12.00
C ALA A 66 2.34 11.46 12.43
N LYS A 67 3.36 11.56 11.58
CA LYS A 67 4.58 12.34 11.85
C LYS A 67 4.33 13.81 11.51
N GLY A 68 4.22 14.63 12.56
CA GLY A 68 4.07 16.08 12.44
C GLY A 68 5.42 16.81 12.44
N SER A 69 5.37 18.13 12.65
CA SER A 69 6.59 18.96 12.71
C SER A 69 7.56 18.49 13.80
N LYS A 70 8.78 18.09 13.39
CA LYS A 70 9.93 17.83 14.28
C LYS A 70 10.43 19.05 15.07
N ARG A 71 9.95 20.26 14.73
CA ARG A 71 10.24 21.50 15.46
C ARG A 71 9.16 21.75 16.51
N GLY A 72 9.57 22.14 17.72
CA GLY A 72 8.67 22.47 18.83
C GLY A 72 8.93 21.59 20.06
N ALA A 73 8.04 21.70 21.04
CA ALA A 73 8.06 20.84 22.23
C ALA A 73 7.65 19.40 21.89
N ALA A 74 8.06 18.45 22.74
CA ALA A 74 7.54 17.09 22.70
C ALA A 74 6.03 17.11 23.02
N ARG A 75 5.19 16.76 22.04
CA ARG A 75 3.73 16.63 22.19
C ARG A 75 3.23 15.43 21.40
N MET A 76 2.22 14.75 21.94
CA MET A 76 1.34 13.89 21.20
C MET A 76 -0.09 14.39 21.34
N ASP A 77 -0.82 14.47 20.23
CA ASP A 77 -2.28 14.56 20.24
C ASP A 77 -2.82 13.25 19.66
N ALA A 78 -3.88 12.70 20.23
CA ALA A 78 -4.51 11.49 19.71
C ALA A 78 -5.98 11.72 19.36
N GLN A 79 -6.51 10.87 18.49
CA GLN A 79 -7.90 10.85 18.08
C GLN A 79 -8.35 9.38 17.95
N ILE A 80 -9.41 9.02 18.67
CA ILE A 80 -10.03 7.69 18.62
C ILE A 80 -11.27 7.78 17.73
N ARG A 81 -11.37 6.93 16.71
CA ARG A 81 -12.57 6.78 15.86
C ARG A 81 -13.14 5.37 16.05
N VAL A 82 -14.47 5.28 16.20
CA VAL A 82 -15.21 4.02 16.32
C VAL A 82 -16.58 4.09 15.63
N GLY A 83 -17.10 2.93 15.21
CA GLY A 83 -18.34 2.85 14.43
C GLY A 83 -18.12 3.35 13.01
N GLY A 84 -19.06 4.13 12.45
CA GLY A 84 -19.00 4.59 11.06
C GLY A 84 -17.67 5.22 10.62
N ASP A 85 -17.01 5.99 11.50
CA ASP A 85 -15.72 6.66 11.23
C ASP A 85 -14.50 5.71 11.24
N ALA A 86 -14.74 4.40 11.46
CA ALA A 86 -13.72 3.35 11.60
C ALA A 86 -14.10 2.01 10.92
N GLY A 87 -15.23 1.94 10.19
CA GLY A 87 -15.69 0.70 9.57
C GLY A 87 -15.93 -0.42 10.58
N ALA A 88 -15.26 -1.57 10.41
CA ALA A 88 -15.27 -2.69 11.35
C ALA A 88 -14.12 -2.64 12.38
N SER A 89 -13.35 -1.56 12.41
CA SER A 89 -12.14 -1.38 13.23
C SER A 89 -12.34 -0.45 14.44
N GLU A 90 -11.33 -0.44 15.30
CA GLU A 90 -10.97 0.71 16.14
C GLU A 90 -9.83 1.46 15.43
N VAL A 91 -9.97 2.75 15.13
CA VAL A 91 -8.88 3.57 14.57
C VAL A 91 -8.34 4.52 15.64
N ILE A 92 -7.04 4.46 15.88
CA ILE A 92 -6.32 5.32 16.84
C ILE A 92 -5.29 6.15 16.05
N VAL A 93 -5.59 7.42 15.79
CA VAL A 93 -4.68 8.35 15.11
C VAL A 93 -3.84 9.08 16.15
N MET A 94 -2.52 9.11 16.00
CA MET A 94 -1.57 9.70 16.95
C MET A 94 -0.64 10.64 16.20
N ARG A 95 -0.80 11.95 16.43
CA ARG A 95 -0.01 13.02 15.80
C ARG A 95 1.15 13.37 16.72
N LEU A 96 2.37 13.19 16.23
CA LEU A 96 3.60 13.28 17.01
C LEU A 96 4.45 14.49 16.61
N PHE A 97 4.79 15.34 17.59
CA PHE A 97 5.44 16.63 17.37
C PHE A 97 6.75 16.79 18.15
N GLY A 98 7.62 17.67 17.64
CA GLY A 98 8.92 17.93 18.25
C GLY A 98 9.77 16.65 18.30
N PRO A 99 10.50 16.40 19.39
CA PRO A 99 11.24 15.16 19.61
C PRO A 99 10.39 13.87 19.60
N MET A 100 9.06 13.94 19.74
CA MET A 100 8.21 12.74 19.70
C MET A 100 7.96 12.22 18.28
N ALA A 101 8.21 13.01 17.23
CA ALA A 101 7.97 12.62 15.84
C ALA A 101 8.76 11.37 15.40
N ASP A 102 9.87 11.05 16.09
CA ASP A 102 10.69 9.85 15.88
C ASP A 102 10.46 8.76 16.96
N GLN A 103 9.55 8.96 17.91
CA GLN A 103 9.26 8.05 19.03
C GLN A 103 8.04 7.15 18.79
N GLY A 104 7.71 6.89 17.51
CA GLY A 104 6.49 6.17 17.13
C GLY A 104 6.37 4.77 17.74
N ALA A 105 7.45 3.99 17.78
CA ALA A 105 7.45 2.65 18.39
C ALA A 105 7.10 2.68 19.89
N SER A 106 7.78 3.56 20.64
CA SER A 106 7.55 3.82 22.07
C SER A 106 6.08 4.18 22.38
N VAL A 107 5.44 4.88 21.45
CA VAL A 107 4.03 5.29 21.52
C VAL A 107 3.06 4.15 21.14
N VAL A 108 3.43 3.31 20.17
CA VAL A 108 2.62 2.19 19.64
C VAL A 108 2.58 0.99 20.58
N VAL A 109 3.70 0.60 21.20
CA VAL A 109 3.81 -0.63 22.01
C VAL A 109 2.68 -0.78 23.05
N PRO A 110 2.31 0.23 23.86
CA PRO A 110 1.20 0.13 24.84
C PRO A 110 -0.21 -0.03 24.23
N LEU A 111 -0.34 0.02 22.90
CA LEU A 111 -1.59 -0.08 22.15
C LEU A 111 -1.64 -1.32 21.25
N LEU A 112 -0.58 -2.14 21.22
CA LEU A 112 -0.61 -3.45 20.57
C LEU A 112 -1.55 -4.41 21.30
N LEU A 113 -1.96 -5.47 20.60
CA LEU A 113 -2.74 -6.58 21.15
C LEU A 113 -1.77 -7.75 21.38
N ALA A 114 -1.76 -8.34 22.57
CA ALA A 114 -0.75 -9.34 22.94
C ALA A 114 -0.74 -10.57 22.02
N ASP A 115 -1.91 -11.03 21.61
CA ASP A 115 -2.11 -12.29 20.88
C ASP A 115 -2.37 -12.12 19.37
N ALA A 116 -2.28 -10.89 18.83
CA ALA A 116 -2.59 -10.62 17.43
C ALA A 116 -1.34 -10.12 16.66
N PRO A 117 -1.07 -10.65 15.45
CA PRO A 117 0.06 -10.22 14.63
C PRO A 117 0.00 -8.73 14.29
N VAL A 118 1.17 -8.12 14.17
CA VAL A 118 1.37 -6.71 13.88
C VAL A 118 1.83 -6.57 12.44
N VAL A 119 1.11 -5.72 11.69
CA VAL A 119 1.42 -5.36 10.30
C VAL A 119 1.86 -3.90 10.30
N ALA A 120 3.09 -3.61 9.89
CA ALA A 120 3.54 -2.23 9.68
C ALA A 120 3.32 -1.85 8.21
N TRP A 121 2.79 -0.66 7.94
CA TRP A 121 2.54 -0.17 6.60
C TRP A 121 2.98 1.28 6.41
N TRP A 122 3.83 1.51 5.41
CA TRP A 122 4.23 2.84 4.93
C TRP A 122 3.55 3.13 3.58
N PRO A 123 2.44 3.90 3.55
CA PRO A 123 1.75 4.29 2.32
C PRO A 123 2.50 5.37 1.49
N GLY A 124 3.57 5.94 2.04
CA GLY A 124 4.35 7.02 1.44
C GLY A 124 5.85 6.69 1.38
N GLN A 125 6.70 7.49 2.02
CA GLN A 125 8.12 7.16 2.11
C GLN A 125 8.35 6.09 3.19
N ALA A 126 8.84 4.92 2.78
CA ALA A 126 9.30 3.89 3.70
C ALA A 126 10.75 4.14 4.17
N PRO A 127 11.13 3.68 5.38
CA PRO A 127 12.53 3.56 5.81
C PRO A 127 13.35 2.77 4.80
N ALA A 128 14.66 3.02 4.68
CA ALA A 128 15.51 2.32 3.71
C ALA A 128 15.52 0.78 3.92
N ASP A 129 15.48 0.38 5.19
CA ASP A 129 15.33 -0.98 5.69
C ASP A 129 14.05 -1.01 6.55
N PRO A 130 12.97 -1.73 6.14
CA PRO A 130 11.76 -1.84 6.94
C PRO A 130 11.95 -2.63 8.23
N SER A 131 12.85 -3.62 8.23
CA SER A 131 13.04 -4.54 9.36
C SER A 131 13.76 -3.87 10.54
N ALA A 132 14.72 -3.00 10.24
CA ALA A 132 15.49 -2.23 11.22
C ALA A 132 14.78 -0.94 11.71
N ASP A 133 13.63 -0.56 11.14
CA ASP A 133 12.82 0.54 11.67
C ASP A 133 12.23 0.16 13.05
N PRO A 134 12.21 1.06 14.05
CA PRO A 134 11.67 0.75 15.38
C PRO A 134 10.20 0.30 15.41
N ILE A 135 9.38 0.64 14.40
CA ILE A 135 8.01 0.12 14.25
C ILE A 135 8.02 -1.19 13.47
N GLY A 136 8.86 -1.30 12.43
CA GLY A 136 8.95 -2.51 11.61
C GLY A 136 9.49 -3.73 12.37
N SER A 137 10.44 -3.55 13.28
CA SER A 137 10.94 -4.59 14.19
C SER A 137 9.89 -5.13 15.18
N LEU A 138 8.73 -4.47 15.32
CA LEU A 138 7.56 -4.97 16.06
C LEU A 138 6.62 -5.82 15.18
N ALA A 139 6.82 -5.83 13.86
CA ALA A 139 5.86 -6.31 12.87
C ALA A 139 6.33 -7.55 12.10
N GLN A 140 5.49 -8.58 12.08
CA GLN A 140 5.75 -9.80 11.30
C GLN A 140 5.61 -9.54 9.79
N ARG A 141 4.68 -8.66 9.39
CA ARG A 141 4.44 -8.26 8.00
C ARG A 141 4.76 -6.77 7.82
N ARG A 142 5.56 -6.40 6.83
CA ARG A 142 6.05 -5.03 6.61
C ARG A 142 5.77 -4.59 5.17
N ILE A 143 4.73 -3.79 5.01
CA ILE A 143 4.17 -3.36 3.72
C ILE A 143 4.75 -2.00 3.34
N THR A 144 5.34 -1.90 2.15
CA THR A 144 5.87 -0.65 1.58
C THR A 144 5.20 -0.31 0.25
N ASP A 145 5.40 0.90 -0.27
CA ASP A 145 4.95 1.29 -1.60
C ASP A 145 5.98 2.15 -2.34
N VAL A 146 6.91 1.51 -3.06
CA VAL A 146 7.90 2.23 -3.87
C VAL A 146 7.27 3.07 -4.97
N ALA A 147 6.01 2.84 -5.38
CA ALA A 147 5.32 3.71 -6.33
C ALA A 147 4.87 5.05 -5.69
N ALA A 148 4.83 5.14 -4.36
CA ALA A 148 4.66 6.38 -3.60
C ALA A 148 5.99 7.03 -3.18
N ALA A 149 7.13 6.36 -3.39
CA ALA A 149 8.44 6.91 -3.08
C ALA A 149 8.82 8.06 -4.03
N LYS A 150 9.56 9.06 -3.53
CA LYS A 150 10.04 10.21 -4.33
C LYS A 150 10.96 9.81 -5.49
N ARG A 151 11.54 8.60 -5.44
CA ARG A 151 12.39 7.98 -6.48
C ARG A 151 12.11 6.47 -6.52
N PRO A 152 11.06 5.99 -7.23
CA PRO A 152 10.62 4.60 -7.16
C PRO A 152 11.71 3.56 -7.45
N LEU A 153 12.50 3.77 -8.50
CA LEU A 153 13.61 2.88 -8.86
C LEU A 153 14.70 2.82 -7.77
N THR A 154 15.03 3.95 -7.15
CA THR A 154 15.99 3.99 -6.04
C THR A 154 15.46 3.25 -4.82
N ALA A 155 14.20 3.49 -4.46
CA ALA A 155 13.55 2.84 -3.33
C ALA A 155 13.39 1.31 -3.52
N LEU A 156 13.18 0.85 -4.76
CA LEU A 156 13.16 -0.58 -5.13
C LEU A 156 14.55 -1.22 -5.02
N ILE A 157 15.61 -0.51 -5.44
CA ILE A 157 17.00 -0.95 -5.25
C ILE A 157 17.38 -0.98 -3.76
N GLU A 158 16.81 -0.08 -2.94
CA GLU A 158 16.93 -0.12 -1.48
C GLU A 158 16.19 -1.33 -0.88
N ARG A 159 14.92 -1.57 -1.25
CA ARG A 159 14.16 -2.79 -0.83
C ARG A 159 14.99 -4.04 -1.08
N ARG A 160 15.58 -4.16 -2.28
CA ARG A 160 16.37 -5.32 -2.69
C ARG A 160 17.64 -5.55 -1.86
N LYS A 161 18.22 -4.50 -1.27
CA LYS A 161 19.45 -4.58 -0.46
C LYS A 161 19.19 -4.92 1.00
N ALA A 162 18.01 -4.56 1.51
CA ALA A 162 17.60 -4.72 2.90
C ALA A 162 16.25 -5.46 2.97
N TYR A 163 16.13 -6.55 2.19
CA TYR A 163 14.96 -7.42 2.22
C TYR A 163 15.11 -8.43 3.36
N GLU A 164 14.12 -8.46 4.25
CA GLU A 164 13.97 -9.53 5.26
C GLU A 164 12.60 -10.24 5.11
N PRO A 165 12.50 -11.54 5.46
CA PRO A 165 11.24 -12.28 5.41
C PRO A 165 10.10 -11.57 6.15
N GLY A 166 8.95 -11.44 5.47
CA GLY A 166 7.82 -10.62 5.92
C GLY A 166 7.72 -9.25 5.23
N ASP A 167 8.77 -8.81 4.53
CA ASP A 167 8.70 -7.61 3.68
C ASP A 167 7.85 -7.85 2.41
N THR A 168 7.16 -6.80 1.97
CA THR A 168 6.36 -6.75 0.75
C THR A 168 6.22 -5.33 0.22
N ASP A 169 5.80 -5.17 -1.03
CA ASP A 169 5.54 -3.87 -1.64
C ASP A 169 4.29 -3.87 -2.52
N LEU A 170 3.44 -2.85 -2.36
CA LEU A 170 2.17 -2.72 -3.11
C LEU A 170 2.38 -2.64 -4.64
N ALA A 171 3.57 -2.27 -5.14
CA ALA A 171 3.93 -2.34 -6.54
C ALA A 171 4.02 -3.78 -7.09
N TRP A 172 4.28 -4.77 -6.25
CA TRP A 172 4.19 -6.20 -6.57
C TRP A 172 2.73 -6.68 -6.57
N THR A 173 1.98 -6.35 -5.52
CA THR A 173 0.57 -6.72 -5.34
C THR A 173 -0.31 -6.20 -6.48
N ARG A 174 -0.02 -4.99 -7.00
CA ARG A 174 -0.67 -4.43 -8.22
C ARG A 174 -0.55 -5.31 -9.47
N LEU A 175 0.36 -6.28 -9.49
CA LEU A 175 0.57 -7.20 -10.61
C LEU A 175 -0.24 -8.49 -10.52
N THR A 176 -0.90 -8.82 -9.39
CA THR A 176 -1.57 -10.12 -9.21
C THR A 176 -2.53 -10.48 -10.35
N ALA A 177 -3.37 -9.55 -10.79
CA ALA A 177 -4.26 -9.78 -11.93
C ALA A 177 -3.50 -9.91 -13.28
N TRP A 178 -2.42 -9.15 -13.50
CA TRP A 178 -1.57 -9.29 -14.69
C TRP A 178 -0.86 -10.65 -14.73
N ARG A 179 -0.31 -11.09 -13.59
CA ARG A 179 0.34 -12.41 -13.44
C ARG A 179 -0.65 -13.54 -13.73
N GLY A 180 -1.88 -13.44 -13.22
CA GLY A 180 -2.94 -14.42 -13.46
C GLY A 180 -3.34 -14.53 -14.94
N VAL A 181 -3.56 -13.41 -15.62
CA VAL A 181 -3.93 -13.42 -17.06
C VAL A 181 -2.78 -13.94 -17.93
N LEU A 182 -1.53 -13.60 -17.62
CA LEU A 182 -0.36 -14.09 -18.36
C LEU A 182 -0.12 -15.60 -18.15
N ALA A 183 -0.33 -16.12 -16.93
CA ALA A 183 -0.27 -17.55 -16.66
C ALA A 183 -1.37 -18.29 -17.44
N ALA A 184 -2.64 -17.87 -17.29
CA ALA A 184 -3.77 -18.48 -17.97
C ALA A 184 -3.72 -18.38 -19.51
N ALA A 185 -2.89 -17.49 -20.08
CA ALA A 185 -2.61 -17.43 -21.52
C ALA A 185 -1.51 -18.40 -21.97
N LEU A 186 -0.56 -18.74 -21.10
CA LEU A 186 0.48 -19.76 -21.34
C LEU A 186 -0.05 -21.19 -21.11
N ASP A 187 -1.03 -21.35 -20.22
CA ASP A 187 -1.75 -22.61 -19.99
C ASP A 187 -2.66 -23.01 -21.17
N GLN A 188 -2.76 -22.19 -22.22
CA GLN A 188 -3.50 -22.50 -23.45
C GLN A 188 -2.58 -23.00 -24.58
N PRO A 189 -3.05 -23.95 -25.39
CA PRO A 189 -2.28 -24.45 -26.53
C PRO A 189 -2.09 -23.35 -27.59
N PRO A 190 -0.98 -23.38 -28.35
CA PRO A 190 0.15 -24.32 -28.23
C PRO A 190 1.09 -23.97 -27.07
N HIS A 191 1.50 -24.98 -26.29
CA HIS A 191 2.37 -24.84 -25.11
C HIS A 191 3.87 -24.65 -25.47
N ASP A 192 4.15 -23.82 -26.48
CA ASP A 192 5.51 -23.47 -26.87
C ASP A 192 6.24 -22.73 -25.75
N LYS A 193 7.55 -22.99 -25.62
CA LYS A 193 8.42 -22.22 -24.74
C LYS A 193 8.52 -20.77 -25.20
N VAL A 194 8.44 -19.84 -24.25
CA VAL A 194 8.69 -18.41 -24.49
C VAL A 194 10.18 -18.21 -24.77
N ILE A 195 10.48 -17.60 -25.91
CA ILE A 195 11.83 -17.34 -26.43
C ILE A 195 12.38 -16.03 -25.86
N SER A 196 11.51 -15.06 -25.60
CA SER A 196 11.81 -13.78 -24.96
C SER A 196 10.54 -13.08 -24.51
N ALA A 197 10.67 -12.07 -23.64
CA ALA A 197 9.58 -11.15 -23.33
C ALA A 197 9.99 -9.67 -23.46
N VAL A 198 9.00 -8.80 -23.67
CA VAL A 198 9.13 -7.35 -23.58
C VAL A 198 8.07 -6.82 -22.63
N VAL A 199 8.49 -6.10 -21.58
CA VAL A 199 7.59 -5.47 -20.61
C VAL A 199 7.65 -3.96 -20.79
N THR A 200 6.49 -3.35 -21.07
CA THR A 200 6.36 -1.93 -21.39
C THR A 200 5.59 -1.20 -20.31
N GLY A 201 6.16 -0.11 -19.78
CA GLY A 201 5.51 0.73 -18.77
C GLY A 201 6.15 2.11 -18.63
N GLY A 202 5.63 2.92 -17.71
CA GLY A 202 6.21 4.23 -17.38
C GLY A 202 7.68 4.14 -16.91
N PRO A 203 8.47 5.21 -17.06
CA PRO A 203 9.88 5.25 -16.65
C PRO A 203 10.07 5.12 -15.13
N ASP A 204 9.03 5.43 -14.35
CA ASP A 204 8.98 5.33 -12.89
C ASP A 204 8.32 4.03 -12.39
N SER A 205 7.91 3.14 -13.29
CA SER A 205 7.01 2.04 -12.96
C SER A 205 7.73 0.81 -12.38
N ALA A 206 8.02 0.85 -11.08
CA ALA A 206 8.52 -0.29 -10.30
C ALA A 206 7.74 -1.61 -10.54
N SER A 207 6.42 -1.53 -10.73
CA SER A 207 5.58 -2.67 -11.12
C SER A 207 5.97 -3.28 -12.49
N ALA A 208 6.36 -2.48 -13.48
CA ALA A 208 6.84 -2.99 -14.76
C ALA A 208 8.22 -3.66 -14.63
N ASP A 209 9.07 -3.17 -13.73
CA ASP A 209 10.40 -3.76 -13.46
C ASP A 209 10.25 -5.10 -12.72
N LEU A 210 9.40 -5.16 -11.70
CA LEU A 210 9.02 -6.39 -10.99
C LEU A 210 8.34 -7.42 -11.92
N MET A 211 7.49 -6.98 -12.85
CA MET A 211 6.92 -7.84 -13.89
C MET A 211 8.01 -8.41 -14.82
N ALA A 212 8.97 -7.59 -15.23
CA ALA A 212 10.09 -8.05 -16.05
C ALA A 212 10.98 -9.07 -15.31
N GLY A 213 11.30 -8.79 -14.04
CA GLY A 213 12.07 -9.71 -13.18
C GLY A 213 11.34 -11.03 -12.91
N TRP A 214 10.02 -11.00 -12.75
CA TRP A 214 9.20 -12.22 -12.60
C TRP A 214 9.18 -13.08 -13.86
N LEU A 215 8.99 -12.48 -15.03
CA LEU A 215 9.05 -13.20 -16.30
C LEU A 215 10.45 -13.78 -16.55
N ALA A 216 11.52 -13.03 -16.24
CA ALA A 216 12.89 -13.52 -16.38
C ALA A 216 13.17 -14.72 -15.44
N GLN A 217 12.82 -14.60 -14.16
CA GLN A 217 13.00 -15.63 -13.14
C GLN A 217 12.19 -16.92 -13.45
N ARG A 218 10.95 -16.78 -13.93
CA ARG A 218 10.04 -17.91 -14.18
C ARG A 218 10.23 -18.56 -15.55
N LEU A 219 10.39 -17.78 -16.61
CA LEU A 219 10.50 -18.30 -17.99
C LEU A 219 11.95 -18.61 -18.40
N LYS A 220 12.95 -18.07 -17.67
CA LYS A 220 14.39 -18.27 -17.93
C LYS A 220 14.81 -17.87 -19.36
N CYS A 221 14.11 -16.91 -19.93
CA CYS A 221 14.38 -16.31 -21.24
C CYS A 221 14.80 -14.83 -21.12
N PRO A 222 15.47 -14.24 -22.12
CA PRO A 222 15.75 -12.81 -22.12
C PRO A 222 14.48 -11.96 -22.01
N VAL A 223 14.45 -11.03 -21.04
CA VAL A 223 13.35 -10.07 -20.88
C VAL A 223 13.88 -8.66 -21.02
N GLN A 224 13.30 -7.92 -21.97
CA GLN A 224 13.58 -6.50 -22.15
C GLN A 224 12.60 -5.65 -21.33
N ARG A 225 13.13 -4.65 -20.63
CA ARG A 225 12.33 -3.52 -20.15
C ARG A 225 12.26 -2.45 -21.24
N ALA A 226 11.06 -1.97 -21.52
CA ALA A 226 10.80 -0.87 -22.45
C ALA A 226 10.00 0.24 -21.74
N GLU A 227 10.28 1.48 -22.09
CA GLU A 227 9.59 2.66 -21.55
C GLU A 227 8.53 3.18 -22.51
N LYS A 228 7.36 3.56 -21.99
CA LYS A 228 6.29 4.21 -22.75
C LYS A 228 5.41 5.08 -21.86
N GLY A 229 5.01 6.24 -22.38
CA GLY A 229 4.10 7.16 -21.70
C GLY A 229 4.85 8.15 -20.81
N ARG A 230 4.23 8.55 -19.71
CA ARG A 230 4.80 9.50 -18.73
C ARG A 230 4.97 8.83 -17.36
N ALA A 231 5.61 9.53 -16.43
CA ALA A 231 5.55 9.16 -15.03
C ALA A 231 4.08 8.96 -14.58
N GLY A 232 3.81 7.93 -13.79
CA GLY A 232 2.48 7.52 -13.37
C GLY A 232 1.68 6.73 -14.44
N SER A 233 2.24 6.44 -15.62
CA SER A 233 1.59 5.56 -16.63
C SER A 233 1.51 4.10 -16.17
N GLY A 234 2.40 3.64 -15.28
CA GLY A 234 2.37 2.29 -14.74
C GLY A 234 2.71 1.21 -15.79
N LEU A 235 2.35 -0.05 -15.51
CA LEU A 235 2.45 -1.15 -16.48
C LEU A 235 1.40 -0.98 -17.60
N TYR A 236 1.89 -0.92 -18.84
CA TYR A 236 1.11 -0.68 -20.07
C TYR A 236 0.89 -1.98 -20.86
N SER A 237 1.93 -2.78 -21.10
CA SER A 237 1.81 -4.06 -21.81
C SER A 237 2.92 -5.07 -21.50
N VAL A 238 2.64 -6.34 -21.79
CA VAL A 238 3.59 -7.45 -21.81
C VAL A 238 3.45 -8.18 -23.14
N VAL A 239 4.57 -8.47 -23.78
CA VAL A 239 4.66 -9.30 -25.00
C VAL A 239 5.51 -10.52 -24.69
N LEU A 240 4.99 -11.73 -24.93
CA LEU A 240 5.71 -13.00 -24.78
C LEU A 240 5.86 -13.64 -26.18
N ASN A 241 7.10 -13.75 -26.67
CA ASN A 241 7.37 -14.28 -28.01
C ASN A 241 7.54 -15.80 -27.97
N ARG A 242 6.68 -16.57 -28.66
CA ARG A 242 6.79 -18.02 -28.88
C ARG A 242 7.03 -18.32 -30.37
N ARG A 243 7.37 -19.57 -30.71
CA ARG A 243 7.58 -19.99 -32.12
C ARG A 243 6.28 -19.94 -32.93
N SER A 244 5.18 -20.35 -32.32
CA SER A 244 3.80 -20.29 -32.81
C SER A 244 3.20 -18.89 -32.92
N GLY A 245 3.85 -17.85 -32.37
CA GLY A 245 3.33 -16.48 -32.35
C GLY A 245 3.52 -15.79 -31.01
N ALA A 246 3.16 -14.51 -30.94
CA ALA A 246 3.24 -13.74 -29.70
C ALA A 246 1.96 -13.89 -28.86
N ILE A 247 2.11 -13.82 -27.54
CA ILE A 247 1.05 -13.39 -26.63
C ILE A 247 1.27 -11.91 -26.39
N VAL A 248 0.27 -11.07 -26.65
CA VAL A 248 0.29 -9.64 -26.27
C VAL A 248 -0.83 -9.40 -25.28
N LEU A 249 -0.50 -8.89 -24.10
CA LEU A 249 -1.46 -8.35 -23.14
C LEU A 249 -1.18 -6.86 -23.00
N GLN A 250 -2.11 -6.00 -23.44
CA GLN A 250 -1.94 -4.55 -23.36
C GLN A 250 -3.17 -3.85 -22.75
N ARG A 251 -2.96 -2.78 -21.98
CA ARG A 251 -4.02 -2.04 -21.29
C ARG A 251 -3.85 -0.52 -21.55
N PRO A 252 -4.30 -0.02 -22.72
CA PRO A 252 -4.04 1.36 -23.13
C PRO A 252 -4.81 2.41 -22.32
N ASP A 253 -6.01 2.09 -21.81
CA ASP A 253 -6.93 2.99 -21.11
C ASP A 253 -6.79 2.97 -19.56
N GLY A 254 -6.03 2.01 -19.02
CA GLY A 254 -5.92 1.76 -17.58
C GLY A 254 -7.09 1.01 -16.92
N LYS A 255 -8.13 0.61 -17.68
CA LYS A 255 -9.32 -0.12 -17.21
C LYS A 255 -9.45 -1.51 -17.86
N THR A 256 -9.17 -1.60 -19.15
CA THR A 256 -9.53 -2.70 -20.03
C THR A 256 -8.27 -3.20 -20.73
N ALA A 257 -8.01 -4.51 -20.68
CA ALA A 257 -6.89 -5.10 -21.38
C ALA A 257 -7.34 -5.92 -22.59
N GLU A 258 -6.55 -5.83 -23.65
CA GLU A 258 -6.63 -6.63 -24.86
C GLU A 258 -5.62 -7.77 -24.73
N LEU A 259 -6.10 -9.01 -24.77
CA LEU A 259 -5.30 -10.22 -24.91
C LEU A 259 -5.37 -10.70 -26.35
N ILE A 260 -4.26 -10.57 -27.06
CA ILE A 260 -4.09 -10.99 -28.46
C ILE A 260 -3.17 -12.22 -28.46
N MET A 261 -3.60 -13.30 -29.12
CA MET A 261 -2.81 -14.50 -29.35
C MET A 261 -3.02 -15.00 -30.77
N GLU A 262 -1.94 -15.46 -31.40
CA GLU A 262 -1.97 -16.02 -32.75
C GLU A 262 -2.98 -17.19 -32.85
N HIS A 263 -3.71 -17.25 -33.96
CA HIS A 263 -4.78 -18.22 -34.23
C HIS A 263 -5.96 -18.23 -33.24
N GLN A 264 -6.14 -17.17 -32.42
CA GLN A 264 -7.30 -17.00 -31.55
C GLN A 264 -7.97 -15.63 -31.76
N PRO A 265 -9.28 -15.48 -31.46
CA PRO A 265 -9.92 -14.17 -31.45
C PRO A 265 -9.33 -13.28 -30.35
N GLU A 266 -9.18 -11.98 -30.64
CA GLU A 266 -8.76 -10.98 -29.67
C GLU A 266 -9.76 -10.91 -28.51
N ARG A 267 -9.27 -10.94 -27.27
CA ARG A 267 -10.11 -10.99 -26.07
C ARG A 267 -9.96 -9.73 -25.23
N THR A 268 -11.06 -9.00 -25.09
CA THR A 268 -11.18 -7.85 -24.19
C THR A 268 -11.53 -8.31 -22.78
N LEU A 269 -10.75 -7.92 -21.78
CA LEU A 269 -10.95 -8.29 -20.37
C LEU A 269 -10.86 -7.08 -19.43
N ALA A 270 -11.60 -7.13 -18.32
CA ALA A 270 -11.46 -6.15 -17.25
C ALA A 270 -10.10 -6.35 -16.53
N LEU A 271 -9.23 -5.33 -16.56
CA LEU A 271 -7.94 -5.35 -15.86
C LEU A 271 -7.64 -3.97 -15.22
N PRO A 272 -8.57 -3.40 -14.43
CA PRO A 272 -8.44 -2.03 -13.95
C PRO A 272 -7.22 -1.82 -13.06
N ARG A 273 -6.73 -0.58 -13.00
CA ARG A 273 -5.88 -0.13 -11.89
C ARG A 273 -6.66 -0.31 -10.58
N ARG A 274 -6.21 -1.24 -9.73
CA ARG A 274 -6.87 -1.51 -8.44
C ARG A 274 -6.74 -0.30 -7.50
N PRO A 275 -7.81 0.09 -6.77
CA PRO A 275 -7.74 1.11 -5.73
C PRO A 275 -6.99 0.59 -4.50
N LEU A 276 -6.49 1.50 -3.65
CA LEU A 276 -5.60 1.16 -2.54
C LEU A 276 -6.16 0.11 -1.58
N ARG A 277 -7.45 0.22 -1.23
CA ARG A 277 -8.17 -0.73 -0.35
C ARG A 277 -8.10 -2.18 -0.87
N ASP A 278 -8.29 -2.40 -2.17
CA ASP A 278 -8.34 -3.74 -2.78
C ASP A 278 -6.94 -4.37 -2.77
N ILE A 279 -5.89 -3.54 -2.84
CA ILE A 279 -4.49 -3.96 -2.78
C ILE A 279 -4.09 -4.25 -1.32
N LEU A 280 -4.51 -3.42 -0.37
CA LEU A 280 -4.25 -3.60 1.06
C LEU A 280 -4.95 -4.86 1.59
N SER A 281 -6.21 -5.10 1.24
CA SER A 281 -6.93 -6.33 1.61
C SER A 281 -6.18 -7.58 1.11
N GLU A 282 -5.66 -7.55 -0.12
CA GLU A 282 -4.88 -8.68 -0.67
C GLU A 282 -3.60 -8.97 0.14
N GLU A 283 -2.88 -7.95 0.64
CA GLU A 283 -1.72 -8.16 1.52
C GLU A 283 -2.08 -8.61 2.95
N LEU A 284 -3.28 -8.29 3.44
CA LEU A 284 -3.73 -8.72 4.77
C LEU A 284 -4.28 -10.16 4.81
N ARG A 285 -4.56 -10.76 3.65
CA ARG A 285 -4.93 -12.19 3.53
C ARG A 285 -3.80 -13.16 3.89
N ARG A 286 -2.54 -12.74 3.76
CA ARG A 286 -1.37 -13.60 3.95
C ARG A 286 -0.22 -12.86 4.62
N LEU A 287 0.04 -13.19 5.89
CA LEU A 287 0.98 -12.45 6.74
C LEU A 287 2.38 -13.07 6.82
N ASP A 288 2.57 -14.28 6.31
CA ASP A 288 3.90 -14.89 6.12
C ASP A 288 4.65 -14.30 4.91
N ALA A 289 5.89 -14.73 4.70
CA ALA A 289 6.75 -14.18 3.64
C ALA A 289 6.23 -14.54 2.24
N ASP A 290 6.25 -13.60 1.30
CA ASP A 290 6.06 -13.91 -0.12
C ASP A 290 7.42 -14.29 -0.73
N ASP A 291 7.73 -15.59 -0.71
CA ASP A 291 8.92 -16.16 -1.33
C ASP A 291 9.04 -15.81 -2.82
N VAL A 292 7.91 -15.59 -3.52
CA VAL A 292 7.91 -15.22 -4.95
C VAL A 292 8.30 -13.75 -5.11
N TYR A 293 7.83 -12.87 -4.24
CA TYR A 293 8.32 -11.48 -4.17
C TYR A 293 9.82 -11.47 -3.88
N ALA A 294 10.28 -12.23 -2.88
CA ALA A 294 11.70 -12.34 -2.52
C ALA A 294 12.57 -12.81 -3.71
N ASP A 295 12.15 -13.88 -4.40
CA ASP A 295 12.83 -14.40 -5.59
C ASP A 295 12.90 -13.36 -6.72
N VAL A 296 11.79 -12.65 -6.97
CA VAL A 296 11.71 -11.64 -8.03
C VAL A 296 12.57 -10.42 -7.70
N LEU A 297 12.50 -9.92 -6.47
CA LEU A 297 13.26 -8.78 -5.99
C LEU A 297 14.77 -9.07 -5.99
N ILE A 298 15.19 -10.17 -5.38
CA ILE A 298 16.61 -10.50 -5.17
C ILE A 298 17.25 -11.05 -6.45
N LYS A 299 16.61 -12.03 -7.10
CA LYS A 299 17.18 -12.85 -8.19
C LYS A 299 16.64 -12.44 -9.57
N GLY A 300 15.34 -12.09 -9.66
CA GLY A 300 14.68 -11.75 -10.92
C GLY A 300 15.08 -10.39 -11.51
N LEU A 301 15.06 -9.31 -10.72
CA LEU A 301 15.43 -7.96 -11.18
C LEU A 301 16.82 -7.87 -11.86
N PRO A 302 17.89 -8.53 -11.36
CA PRO A 302 19.19 -8.62 -12.05
C PRO A 302 19.19 -9.22 -13.46
N LEU A 303 18.15 -9.96 -13.85
CA LEU A 303 18.07 -10.64 -15.15
C LEU A 303 17.39 -9.78 -16.23
N VAL A 304 16.87 -8.60 -15.85
CA VAL A 304 16.18 -7.68 -16.76
C VAL A 304 17.21 -6.92 -17.62
N SER A 305 16.95 -6.84 -18.92
CA SER A 305 17.79 -6.10 -19.87
C SER A 305 17.16 -4.76 -20.25
N ASP A 306 17.85 -3.67 -19.92
CA ASP A 306 17.57 -2.33 -20.47
C ASP A 306 17.99 -2.22 -21.95
N LYS A 307 18.88 -3.11 -22.41
CA LYS A 307 19.34 -3.13 -23.79
C LYS A 307 18.25 -3.74 -24.71
N PRO A 308 18.00 -3.14 -25.89
CA PRO A 308 17.06 -3.69 -26.87
C PRO A 308 17.40 -5.13 -27.28
N LEU A 309 16.39 -5.99 -27.37
CA LEU A 309 16.53 -7.32 -27.95
C LEU A 309 16.92 -7.22 -29.44
N PRO A 310 17.78 -8.12 -29.94
CA PRO A 310 18.25 -8.06 -31.33
C PRO A 310 17.08 -8.17 -32.31
N ALA A 311 17.15 -7.44 -33.43
CA ALA A 311 16.00 -7.18 -34.33
C ALA A 311 15.38 -8.41 -35.05
N LYS A 312 15.91 -9.63 -34.83
CA LYS A 312 15.24 -10.89 -35.20
C LYS A 312 14.16 -11.31 -34.20
N VAL A 313 14.23 -10.82 -32.96
CA VAL A 313 13.37 -11.20 -31.82
C VAL A 313 12.24 -10.19 -31.62
N SER A 314 12.48 -8.90 -31.85
CA SER A 314 11.47 -7.83 -31.71
C SER A 314 10.48 -7.71 -32.88
N ARG A 315 10.52 -8.62 -33.86
CA ARG A 315 9.64 -8.63 -35.05
C ARG A 315 8.31 -9.37 -34.84
N SER A 316 7.75 -9.34 -33.62
CA SER A 316 6.33 -9.62 -33.39
C SER A 316 5.49 -8.49 -34.01
N ARG A 317 4.98 -8.72 -35.22
CA ARG A 317 4.41 -7.66 -36.07
C ARG A 317 2.98 -7.30 -35.64
N VAL A 318 2.84 -6.47 -34.60
CA VAL A 318 1.56 -5.81 -34.25
C VAL A 318 1.20 -4.82 -35.36
N SER A 319 0.58 -5.33 -36.44
CA SER A 319 0.33 -4.60 -37.68
C SER A 319 -0.90 -3.69 -37.58
N ARG A 320 -0.78 -2.64 -36.75
CA ARG A 320 -1.58 -1.39 -36.76
C ARG A 320 -3.06 -1.59 -37.10
N ALA A 321 -3.81 -2.25 -36.22
CA ALA A 321 -5.27 -2.39 -36.28
C ALA A 321 -6.03 -1.06 -36.00
N THR A 322 -5.58 0.07 -36.56
CA THR A 322 -6.34 1.33 -36.57
C THR A 322 -7.43 1.29 -37.64
N GLY A 323 -8.32 0.30 -37.54
CA GLY A 323 -9.45 0.09 -38.43
C GLY A 323 -10.59 1.05 -38.10
N ARG A 324 -10.57 2.25 -38.70
CA ARG A 324 -11.71 3.19 -38.67
C ARG A 324 -12.99 2.45 -39.10
N PRO A 325 -14.09 2.46 -38.31
CA PRO A 325 -15.28 1.69 -38.65
C PRO A 325 -15.86 2.17 -39.97
N ARG A 326 -16.03 1.26 -40.92
CA ARG A 326 -16.74 1.51 -42.17
C ARG A 326 -18.23 1.32 -41.91
N SER A 327 -19.01 2.39 -42.08
CA SER A 327 -20.47 2.31 -42.07
C SER A 327 -20.94 1.37 -43.19
N ALA A 328 -21.69 0.34 -42.80
CA ALA A 328 -22.29 -0.61 -43.73
C ALA A 328 -23.73 -0.17 -44.05
N THR A 329 -23.89 0.59 -45.13
CA THR A 329 -25.22 0.93 -45.69
C THR A 329 -25.37 0.21 -47.02
N SER A 330 -26.26 -0.79 -47.07
CA SER A 330 -26.54 -1.57 -48.29
C SER A 330 -28.00 -2.02 -48.36
N SER A 331 -28.88 -1.09 -48.70
CA SER A 331 -30.17 -1.40 -49.34
C SER A 331 -30.34 -0.44 -50.53
N ARG A 332 -30.74 -0.96 -51.69
CA ARG A 332 -30.72 -0.22 -52.96
C ARG A 332 -32.14 -0.06 -53.51
N ARG A 333 -32.64 1.18 -53.49
CA ARG A 333 -33.76 1.73 -54.29
C ARG A 333 -35.10 1.01 -54.25
N VAL A 334 -36.11 1.73 -53.75
CA VAL A 334 -37.26 2.10 -54.61
C VAL A 334 -37.21 3.63 -54.76
N SER A 335 -37.84 4.18 -55.79
CA SER A 335 -37.67 5.58 -56.24
C SER A 335 -38.97 6.36 -56.30
N GLY A 336 -38.95 7.64 -55.92
CA GLY A 336 -40.00 8.60 -56.26
C GLY A 336 -39.85 9.98 -55.60
N VAL A 337 -39.77 11.03 -56.43
CA VAL A 337 -40.41 12.36 -56.29
C VAL A 337 -40.11 13.14 -54.97
N VAL A 338 -39.16 14.09 -54.95
CA VAL A 338 -39.32 15.58 -55.05
C VAL A 338 -40.52 16.17 -54.27
N GLU A 339 -40.47 17.26 -53.50
CA GLU A 339 -39.43 18.24 -53.09
C GLU A 339 -39.76 18.65 -51.59
N SER A 340 -39.36 19.73 -50.89
CA SER A 340 -38.65 20.99 -51.19
C SER A 340 -37.81 21.54 -50.01
N VAL A 341 -37.05 22.58 -50.30
CA VAL A 341 -36.55 23.68 -49.44
C VAL A 341 -37.64 24.38 -48.58
N ASP A 342 -37.35 25.14 -47.51
CA ASP A 342 -36.09 25.51 -46.81
C ASP A 342 -36.36 25.97 -45.35
N GLU A 343 -35.28 26.18 -44.56
CA GLU A 343 -35.02 27.18 -43.46
C GLU A 343 -36.15 27.65 -42.47
N LEU A 344 -35.90 28.00 -41.19
CA LEU A 344 -34.69 28.46 -40.48
C LEU A 344 -34.79 28.26 -38.94
N ASP A 345 -33.74 28.62 -38.20
CA ASP A 345 -33.49 28.56 -36.74
C ASP A 345 -34.63 28.96 -35.78
N THR A 346 -34.65 28.34 -34.59
CA THR A 346 -34.27 29.03 -33.31
C THR A 346 -34.14 28.08 -32.11
N ASP A 347 -33.17 28.34 -31.23
CA ASP A 347 -33.09 27.78 -29.87
C ASP A 347 -34.21 28.34 -28.96
N ILE A 348 -34.62 27.61 -27.92
CA ILE A 348 -34.89 28.17 -26.58
C ILE A 348 -35.03 27.09 -25.48
N GLU A 349 -34.15 27.24 -24.48
CA GLU A 349 -34.30 27.14 -23.02
C GLU A 349 -35.36 26.25 -22.32
N VAL A 350 -34.95 25.65 -21.19
CA VAL A 350 -35.77 24.81 -20.30
C VAL A 350 -36.04 25.50 -18.96
N PRO A 351 -37.31 25.68 -18.53
CA PRO A 351 -37.67 26.02 -17.15
C PRO A 351 -38.01 24.78 -16.30
N GLN A 352 -37.97 24.93 -14.96
CA GLN A 352 -38.21 23.87 -13.97
C GLN A 352 -39.49 24.09 -13.14
N THR A 353 -39.80 23.08 -12.30
CA THR A 353 -40.67 23.10 -11.10
C THR A 353 -42.19 22.97 -11.31
N GLY A 354 -42.85 22.33 -10.32
CA GLY A 354 -44.29 22.08 -10.26
C GLY A 354 -44.62 20.91 -9.32
N ASP A 355 -45.24 21.20 -8.17
CA ASP A 355 -45.61 20.20 -7.15
C ASP A 355 -46.97 19.51 -7.41
N GLY A 356 -47.12 18.29 -6.88
CA GLY A 356 -48.27 18.02 -6.00
C GLY A 356 -49.36 17.00 -6.39
N THR A 357 -49.88 16.33 -5.35
CA THR A 357 -51.24 15.76 -5.20
C THR A 357 -51.73 14.60 -6.11
N SER A 358 -51.38 13.37 -5.69
CA SER A 358 -52.27 12.32 -5.10
C SER A 358 -53.58 11.84 -5.77
N THR A 359 -53.98 10.59 -5.44
CA THR A 359 -55.27 9.88 -5.69
C THR A 359 -55.59 9.49 -7.14
N ASP A 360 -56.20 8.33 -7.48
CA ASP A 360 -56.51 7.06 -6.76
C ASP A 360 -56.87 5.95 -7.82
N ARG A 361 -56.86 4.66 -7.43
CA ARG A 361 -57.46 3.45 -8.08
C ARG A 361 -56.84 2.81 -9.34
N ILE A 362 -56.32 1.59 -9.13
CA ILE A 362 -56.53 0.40 -9.99
C ILE A 362 -56.95 -0.71 -9.01
N VAL A 363 -58.23 -1.05 -8.90
CA VAL A 363 -58.91 -2.19 -9.57
C VAL A 363 -58.28 -3.56 -9.25
N ASP A 364 -59.05 -4.39 -8.55
CA ASP A 364 -58.73 -5.75 -8.08
C ASP A 364 -59.70 -6.77 -8.70
N SER A 365 -59.22 -7.97 -9.07
CA SER A 365 -60.05 -9.16 -9.36
C SER A 365 -59.20 -10.45 -9.50
N PRO A 366 -59.78 -11.64 -9.21
CA PRO A 366 -59.04 -12.62 -8.39
C PRO A 366 -59.16 -14.11 -8.79
N ASP A 367 -58.46 -14.98 -8.04
CA ASP A 367 -58.98 -16.26 -7.50
C ASP A 367 -58.13 -16.62 -6.25
N ARG A 368 -58.69 -16.97 -5.07
CA ARG A 368 -59.31 -18.25 -4.65
C ARG A 368 -58.34 -19.47 -4.72
N THR A 369 -58.33 -20.41 -3.75
CA THR A 369 -59.32 -20.69 -2.69
C THR A 369 -58.70 -21.22 -1.37
N THR A 370 -59.35 -20.85 -0.26
CA THR A 370 -59.36 -21.38 1.13
C THR A 370 -58.77 -22.77 1.47
N VAL A 371 -58.23 -22.92 2.69
CA VAL A 371 -58.77 -23.80 3.78
C VAL A 371 -58.56 -23.13 5.16
N ARG A 372 -59.40 -23.45 6.16
CA ARG A 372 -59.47 -22.84 7.51
C ARG A 372 -58.59 -23.53 8.58
N ARG A 373 -58.16 -22.77 9.61
CA ARG A 373 -58.32 -23.17 11.04
C ARG A 373 -58.46 -21.95 11.97
N ARG A 374 -58.72 -22.16 13.27
CA ARG A 374 -59.55 -21.26 14.13
C ARG A 374 -59.09 -21.17 15.60
N ALA A 375 -59.17 -19.95 16.17
CA ALA A 375 -59.03 -19.61 17.61
C ALA A 375 -57.60 -19.82 18.21
N VAL A 376 -57.20 -19.28 19.38
CA VAL A 376 -57.93 -18.79 20.58
C VAL A 376 -57.43 -17.39 21.03
N ARG A 377 -58.16 -16.74 21.97
CA ARG A 377 -58.00 -15.35 22.43
C ARG A 377 -57.95 -15.26 23.96
N ALA A 378 -56.87 -14.69 24.51
CA ALA A 378 -56.74 -14.24 25.90
C ALA A 378 -55.48 -13.34 26.03
N SER A 379 -55.29 -12.42 26.97
CA SER A 379 -56.11 -11.38 27.59
C SER A 379 -55.31 -10.80 28.77
N THR A 380 -54.92 -9.52 28.67
CA THR A 380 -54.77 -8.55 29.77
C THR A 380 -53.89 -8.86 31.01
N GLY A 381 -52.85 -8.05 31.21
CA GLY A 381 -52.19 -7.80 32.50
C GLY A 381 -51.67 -6.36 32.54
N ARG A 382 -52.02 -5.58 33.58
CA ARG A 382 -51.88 -4.11 33.61
C ARG A 382 -51.35 -3.62 34.96
N SER A 383 -50.37 -2.72 34.96
CA SER A 383 -50.03 -1.86 36.10
C SER A 383 -49.70 -0.43 35.65
N ARG A 384 -49.66 0.52 36.60
CA ARG A 384 -49.50 1.97 36.37
C ARG A 384 -48.77 2.62 37.56
N SER A 385 -47.81 3.49 37.25
CA SER A 385 -47.59 4.78 37.94
C SER A 385 -46.86 5.70 36.93
N ALA A 386 -47.14 7.00 36.76
CA ALA A 386 -47.61 8.09 37.64
C ALA A 386 -46.48 8.64 38.54
N ALA A 387 -46.15 9.95 38.55
CA ALA A 387 -46.71 11.07 37.77
C ALA A 387 -45.77 12.31 37.73
N THR A 388 -46.23 13.39 37.05
CA THR A 388 -45.91 14.82 37.29
C THR A 388 -44.44 15.28 37.26
N THR A 389 -43.92 15.92 36.19
CA THR A 389 -44.12 17.33 35.71
C THR A 389 -43.44 18.42 36.56
N GLY A 390 -42.59 19.24 35.92
CA GLY A 390 -41.98 20.44 36.51
C GLY A 390 -41.33 21.35 35.45
N THR A 391 -42.10 22.31 34.92
CA THR A 391 -41.72 23.14 33.75
C THR A 391 -40.95 24.41 34.13
N ALA A 392 -39.82 24.69 33.47
CA ALA A 392 -39.32 26.07 33.27
C ALA A 392 -38.25 26.17 32.16
N ALA A 393 -38.41 27.13 31.24
CA ALA A 393 -37.35 27.53 30.30
C ALA A 393 -37.54 29.00 29.85
N ARG A 394 -36.61 29.92 30.19
CA ARG A 394 -36.61 31.27 29.58
C ARG A 394 -35.26 32.03 29.62
N LYS A 395 -34.70 32.21 28.42
CA LYS A 395 -33.92 33.35 27.89
C LYS A 395 -33.24 34.36 28.85
N SER A 396 -31.90 34.33 28.85
CA SER A 396 -30.96 35.44 28.58
C SER A 396 -31.17 36.86 29.16
N ARG A 397 -30.08 37.42 29.72
CA ARG A 397 -29.63 38.81 29.40
C ARG A 397 -28.12 38.98 29.63
N ARG A 398 -27.55 40.06 29.06
CA ARG A 398 -26.10 40.39 29.01
C ARG A 398 -25.91 41.85 29.40
N ALA A 399 -25.11 42.15 30.42
CA ALA A 399 -24.54 43.48 30.66
C ALA A 399 -23.34 43.44 31.64
N THR A 400 -22.35 44.30 31.36
CA THR A 400 -21.37 45.01 32.22
C THR A 400 -21.50 44.87 33.76
N ALA A 401 -20.41 44.92 34.54
CA ALA A 401 -19.31 45.90 34.45
C ALA A 401 -17.96 45.43 35.06
N SER A 402 -16.95 46.30 35.00
CA SER A 402 -15.58 46.08 35.49
C SER A 402 -15.25 46.85 36.76
N THR A 403 -14.34 46.30 37.58
CA THR A 403 -13.55 47.05 38.59
C THR A 403 -12.13 46.47 38.67
N ARG A 404 -11.17 47.29 39.15
CA ARG A 404 -9.73 46.96 39.23
C ARG A 404 -9.22 47.13 40.66
N SER A 405 -8.56 46.11 41.21
CA SER A 405 -7.48 46.21 42.20
C SER A 405 -6.74 44.85 42.22
N ALA A 406 -5.42 44.70 42.24
CA ALA A 406 -4.26 45.49 42.71
C ALA A 406 -3.83 45.15 44.16
N GLY A 407 -2.57 44.70 44.29
CA GLY A 407 -1.93 44.12 45.48
C GLY A 407 -1.38 42.72 45.12
N SER A 408 -0.07 42.47 44.98
CA SER A 408 1.05 42.54 45.95
C SER A 408 0.95 41.46 47.05
N ALA A 409 2.00 40.70 47.40
CA ALA A 409 3.41 40.80 47.04
C ALA A 409 4.12 39.42 47.02
N SER A 410 5.36 39.40 46.52
CA SER A 410 6.31 38.28 46.70
C SER A 410 7.21 38.51 47.91
N PRO A 411 7.77 37.45 48.53
CA PRO A 411 9.08 37.52 49.17
C PRO A 411 10.17 36.78 48.36
N LYS A 412 11.44 37.10 48.63
CA LYS A 412 12.62 36.53 47.95
C LYS A 412 13.31 35.44 48.80
N ALA A 413 13.86 34.46 48.08
CA ALA A 413 15.17 33.80 48.25
C ALA A 413 15.74 33.49 49.66
N ALA A 414 16.22 32.25 49.81
CA ALA A 414 17.45 31.94 50.54
C ALA A 414 18.22 30.81 49.84
N SER A 415 19.55 30.90 49.80
CA SER A 415 20.44 29.84 49.33
C SER A 415 21.85 30.04 49.91
N PRO A 416 22.46 29.05 50.58
CA PRO A 416 23.83 29.16 51.09
C PRO A 416 24.87 28.56 50.13
N LYS A 417 25.83 29.40 49.72
CA LYS A 417 27.23 29.00 49.49
C LYS A 417 27.90 28.72 50.86
N ALA A 418 29.05 28.08 51.00
CA ALA A 418 29.80 27.09 50.19
C ALA A 418 31.01 26.65 51.05
N ALA A 419 31.66 25.53 50.73
CA ALA A 419 32.99 25.21 51.26
C ALA A 419 33.80 24.40 50.23
N SER A 420 35.12 24.56 50.24
CA SER A 420 36.04 23.96 49.27
C SER A 420 37.11 23.12 49.97
N ARG A 421 37.76 22.21 49.22
CA ARG A 421 39.18 21.88 49.40
C ARG A 421 39.80 21.26 48.14
N LYS A 422 41.10 21.50 47.94
CA LYS A 422 41.95 20.96 46.85
C LYS A 422 42.86 19.87 47.40
N ALA A 423 43.00 18.75 46.68
CA ALA A 423 44.17 17.86 46.54
C ALA A 423 43.75 16.63 45.69
N GLY A 424 44.62 15.90 44.99
CA GLY A 424 46.06 16.08 44.78
C GLY A 424 46.60 14.99 43.84
N SER A 425 47.54 15.34 42.97
CA SER A 425 48.15 14.56 41.88
C SER A 425 48.79 13.19 42.22
N SER A 426 48.53 12.17 41.38
CA SER A 426 49.52 11.22 40.78
C SER A 426 48.76 10.18 39.92
N LYS A 427 49.18 9.63 38.76
CA LYS A 427 50.38 9.59 37.90
C LYS A 427 51.08 8.21 37.86
N ALA A 428 50.87 7.51 36.73
CA ALA A 428 51.62 6.36 36.18
C ALA A 428 51.55 5.01 36.94
N GLY A 429 51.65 3.90 36.19
CA GLY A 429 51.62 2.53 36.76
C GLY A 429 51.39 1.40 35.75
N SER A 430 52.22 1.28 34.72
CA SER A 430 52.12 0.18 33.73
C SER A 430 52.99 -1.03 34.10
N SER A 431 52.42 -2.24 34.25
CA SER A 431 53.10 -3.50 33.84
C SER A 431 52.27 -4.78 33.99
N LYS A 432 52.38 -5.65 32.96
CA LYS A 432 52.52 -7.13 32.98
C LYS A 432 51.87 -7.96 34.12
N GLY A 433 51.08 -8.97 33.75
CA GLY A 433 50.69 -10.07 34.64
C GLY A 433 49.91 -11.20 33.96
N SER A 434 50.61 -12.15 33.34
CA SER A 434 50.06 -13.48 32.99
C SER A 434 50.98 -14.56 33.55
N PRO A 435 50.42 -15.63 34.12
CA PRO A 435 50.54 -16.97 33.53
C PRO A 435 49.23 -17.78 33.63
N ALA A 436 49.13 -19.07 33.25
CA ALA A 436 49.59 -19.81 32.05
C ALA A 436 49.38 -21.34 32.23
N SER A 437 48.55 -21.97 31.41
CA SER A 437 48.49 -23.44 31.13
C SER A 437 47.52 -23.67 29.94
N ALA A 438 47.88 -24.29 28.82
CA ALA A 438 48.35 -25.68 28.54
C ALA A 438 47.19 -26.71 28.57
N SER A 439 47.00 -27.64 27.63
CA SER A 439 47.64 -27.98 26.32
C SER A 439 46.52 -28.41 25.32
N SER A 440 46.68 -28.94 24.09
CA SER A 440 47.78 -29.40 23.20
C SER A 440 47.28 -29.18 21.74
N ALA A 441 48.01 -29.10 20.61
CA ALA A 441 49.30 -29.60 20.12
C ALA A 441 49.36 -31.09 19.71
N ASP A 442 49.32 -31.33 18.38
CA ASP A 442 50.26 -32.23 17.66
C ASP A 442 50.48 -31.69 16.21
N LYS A 443 51.62 -32.02 15.59
CA LYS A 443 52.10 -31.50 14.29
C LYS A 443 53.30 -32.30 13.77
N ARG A 444 53.25 -32.88 12.56
CA ARG A 444 54.42 -33.46 11.87
C ARG A 444 54.60 -32.96 10.43
N LYS A 445 55.83 -33.15 9.91
CA LYS A 445 56.39 -32.58 8.66
C LYS A 445 56.99 -33.68 7.77
N SER A 446 57.02 -33.39 6.47
CA SER A 446 58.18 -33.46 5.55
C SER A 446 57.86 -32.52 4.36
N ASP A 447 58.72 -31.67 3.80
CA ASP A 447 60.09 -31.83 3.25
C ASP A 447 60.06 -32.80 2.02
N THR A 448 60.53 -32.47 0.80
CA THR A 448 61.78 -31.76 0.40
C THR A 448 61.63 -31.05 -0.98
N ALA A 449 62.64 -30.31 -1.48
CA ALA A 449 62.58 -29.44 -2.68
C ALA A 449 63.51 -29.87 -3.85
N ALA A 450 63.29 -29.31 -5.07
CA ALA A 450 64.24 -29.36 -6.20
C ALA A 450 64.11 -28.21 -7.24
N LYS A 451 65.20 -27.99 -8.00
CA LYS A 451 65.53 -26.99 -9.06
C LYS A 451 64.43 -26.75 -10.12
N ARG A 452 64.27 -25.59 -10.81
CA ARG A 452 65.08 -24.39 -11.18
C ARG A 452 65.96 -24.49 -12.46
N GLY A 453 65.56 -23.76 -13.52
CA GLY A 453 66.33 -23.46 -14.75
C GLY A 453 65.39 -23.20 -15.96
N GLY A 454 65.67 -22.34 -16.95
CA GLY A 454 66.72 -21.32 -17.10
C GLY A 454 66.85 -20.80 -18.56
N SER A 455 67.10 -19.49 -18.76
CA SER A 455 67.26 -18.80 -20.08
C SER A 455 65.98 -18.73 -20.97
N THR A 456 65.86 -17.85 -21.99
CA THR A 456 66.78 -16.84 -22.58
C THR A 456 66.12 -15.46 -22.78
N LYS A 457 66.92 -14.42 -23.09
CA LYS A 457 66.47 -13.06 -23.46
C LYS A 457 66.21 -12.88 -24.97
N SER A 458 65.63 -11.72 -25.31
CA SER A 458 65.79 -10.97 -26.60
C SER A 458 64.85 -11.37 -27.75
N LYS A 459 64.47 -10.50 -28.70
CA LYS A 459 64.32 -9.02 -28.79
C LYS A 459 63.59 -8.71 -30.12
N THR A 460 62.95 -7.54 -30.25
CA THR A 460 62.68 -6.78 -31.51
C THR A 460 62.28 -7.53 -32.81
N GLY A 461 61.11 -7.18 -33.38
CA GLY A 461 60.76 -7.55 -34.76
C GLY A 461 59.45 -6.90 -35.23
N THR A 462 59.54 -5.91 -36.12
CA THR A 462 58.39 -5.11 -36.61
C THR A 462 58.03 -5.47 -38.06
N ALA A 463 56.75 -5.28 -38.41
CA ALA A 463 56.21 -4.95 -39.74
C ALA A 463 55.65 -6.07 -40.68
N LYS A 464 54.35 -5.89 -40.98
CA LYS A 464 53.67 -5.87 -42.30
C LYS A 464 53.80 -7.04 -43.32
N ARG A 465 52.65 -7.24 -44.01
CA ARG A 465 52.46 -7.92 -45.32
C ARG A 465 52.70 -9.44 -45.31
N SER A 466 52.20 -10.23 -46.27
CA SER A 466 51.09 -10.06 -47.23
C SER A 466 50.84 -11.42 -47.89
N THR A 467 49.57 -11.74 -48.22
CA THR A 467 49.16 -12.89 -49.06
C THR A 467 49.57 -14.28 -48.51
N LYS A 468 48.88 -15.37 -48.84
CA LYS A 468 48.04 -15.64 -50.01
C LYS A 468 46.78 -16.41 -49.64
#